data_AF-A0A1V5PP98-F1
#
_entry.id   AF-A0A1V5PP98-F1
#
_cell.length_a   1.000
_cell.length_b   1.000
_cell.length_c   1.000
_cell.angle_alpha   90.00
_cell.angle_beta   90.00
_cell.angle_gamma   90.00
#
_symmetry.space_group_name_H-M   'P 1'
#
loop_
_entity.id
_entity.type
_entity.pdbx_description
1 polymer ?
#
loop_
_entity_poly.entity_id
_entity_poly.type
_entity_poly.pdbx_seq_one_letter_code
_entity_poly.pdbx_strand_id
1 'polypeptide(L)' 'MKSYEIHYKAKIIEQVDSLSPELQRQLLDFACKLAGPKGISGKELLPFAGIMTFEEAQSINRAIEEGCEKVDVNEW' A
#
# COMPACT_ATOMS: atom_id res chain seq x y z
N MET A 1 -9.71 30.70 -22.95
CA MET A 1 -8.94 30.46 -21.70
C MET A 1 -8.17 29.16 -21.92
N LYS A 2 -6.85 29.20 -22.15
CA LYS A 2 -6.07 28.00 -22.49
C LYS A 2 -5.94 27.13 -21.24
N SER A 3 -6.48 25.91 -21.28
CA SER A 3 -6.25 24.89 -20.28
C SER A 3 -4.75 24.60 -20.24
N TYR A 4 -4.08 24.94 -19.14
CA TYR A 4 -2.70 24.53 -18.91
C TYR A 4 -2.70 23.04 -18.59
N GLU A 5 -2.42 22.18 -19.57
CA GLU A 5 -1.97 20.82 -19.26
C GLU A 5 -0.61 20.93 -18.58
N ILE A 6 -0.53 20.51 -17.32
CA ILE A 6 0.75 20.48 -16.64
C ILE A 6 1.47 19.19 -17.05
N HIS A 7 2.45 19.32 -17.96
CA HIS A 7 3.27 18.21 -18.44
C HIS A 7 4.36 17.81 -17.43
N TYR A 8 3.98 17.48 -16.19
CA TYR A 8 4.92 17.05 -15.14
C TYR A 8 5.77 15.86 -15.57
N LYS A 9 5.21 14.96 -16.40
CA LYS A 9 5.94 13.81 -16.94
C LYS A 9 7.19 14.21 -17.72
N ALA A 10 7.08 15.18 -18.63
CA ALA A 10 8.22 15.62 -19.46
C ALA A 10 9.31 16.26 -18.60
N LYS A 11 8.92 17.14 -17.67
CA LYS A 11 9.86 17.77 -16.73
C LYS A 11 10.54 16.76 -15.81
N ILE A 12 9.82 15.74 -15.34
CA ILE A 12 10.41 14.68 -14.52
C ILE A 12 11.46 13.91 -15.32
N ILE A 13 11.17 13.55 -16.57
CA ILE A 13 12.12 12.85 -17.45
C ILE A 13 13.41 13.68 -17.64
N GLU A 14 13.28 14.97 -17.99
CA GLU A 14 14.42 15.87 -18.15
C GLU A 14 15.29 15.95 -16.88
N GLN A 15 14.65 16.01 -15.71
CA GLN A 15 15.38 16.03 -14.43
C GLN A 15 16.08 14.69 -14.16
N VAL A 16 15.41 13.55 -14.41
CA VAL A 16 15.99 12.22 -14.21
C VAL A 16 17.23 12.03 -15.08
N ASP A 17 17.17 12.45 -16.35
CA ASP A 17 18.28 12.31 -17.31
C ASP A 17 19.53 13.11 -16.88
N SER A 18 19.36 14.16 -16.08
CA SER A 18 20.47 14.96 -15.55
C SER A 18 21.13 14.40 -14.28
N LEU A 19 20.53 13.39 -13.64
CA LEU A 19 21.01 12.81 -12.39
C LEU A 19 22.08 11.73 -12.62
N SER A 20 22.96 11.53 -11.62
CA SER A 20 23.84 10.36 -11.62
C SER A 20 23.03 9.06 -11.48
N PRO A 21 23.56 7.89 -11.90
CA PRO A 21 22.85 6.62 -11.79
C PRO A 21 22.37 6.29 -10.36
N GLU A 22 23.15 6.67 -9.34
CA GLU A 22 22.79 6.48 -7.93
C GLU A 22 21.56 7.32 -7.55
N LEU A 23 21.51 8.57 -8.01
CA LEU A 23 20.40 9.49 -7.74
C LEU A 23 19.15 9.10 -8.54
N GLN A 24 19.30 8.60 -9.77
CA GLN A 24 18.19 8.03 -10.53
C GLN A 24 17.54 6.85 -9.80
N ARG A 25 18.37 5.96 -9.22
CA ARG A 25 17.88 4.84 -8.42
C ARG A 25 17.15 5.30 -7.16
N GLN A 26 17.69 6.29 -6.44
CA GLN A 26 17.03 6.87 -5.26
C GLN A 26 15.67 7.50 -5.61
N LEU A 27 15.58 8.20 -6.74
CA LEU A 27 14.33 8.79 -7.22
C LEU A 27 13.30 7.71 -7.58
N LEU A 28 13.73 6.62 -8.22
CA LEU A 28 12.86 5.47 -8.52
C LEU A 28 12.31 4.86 -7.23
N ASP A 29 13.17 4.61 -6.24
CA ASP A 29 12.75 4.06 -4.95
C ASP A 29 11.75 4.98 -4.24
N PHE A 30 11.95 6.30 -4.32
CA PHE A 30 11.02 7.29 -3.79
C PHE A 30 9.68 7.27 -4.52
N ALA A 31 9.67 7.27 -5.85
CA ALA A 31 8.46 7.22 -6.65
C ALA A 31 7.65 5.93 -6.40
N CYS A 32 8.32 4.79 -6.23
CA CYS A 32 7.69 3.53 -5.85
C CYS A 32 6.99 3.62 -4.48
N LYS A 33 7.59 4.32 -3.51
CA LYS A 33 6.97 4.55 -2.20
C LYS A 33 5.78 5.51 -2.26
N LEU A 34 5.86 6.54 -3.12
CA LEU A 34 4.76 7.49 -3.35
C LEU A 34 3.50 6.84 -3.93
N ALA A 35 3.65 5.77 -4.72
CA ALA A 35 2.53 5.08 -5.35
C ALA A 35 1.57 4.40 -4.35
N GLY A 36 1.91 4.40 -3.05
CA GLY A 36 1.19 3.69 -2.00
C GLY A 36 1.30 2.16 -2.17
N PRO A 37 0.91 1.38 -1.16
CA PRO A 37 0.76 -0.05 -1.34
C PRO A 37 -0.31 -0.28 -2.41
N LYS A 38 0.09 -0.89 -3.53
CA LYS A 38 -0.87 -1.38 -4.52
C LYS A 38 -1.58 -2.58 -3.90
N GLY A 39 -2.84 -2.41 -3.54
CA GLY A 39 -3.69 -3.54 -3.17
C GLY A 39 -3.74 -4.57 -4.31
N ILE A 40 -3.87 -5.84 -3.95
CA ILE A 40 -4.19 -6.90 -4.91
C ILE A 40 -5.69 -6.93 -5.16
N SER A 41 -6.10 -7.43 -6.33
CA SER A 41 -7.52 -7.68 -6.59
C SER A 41 -8.07 -8.65 -5.55
N GLY A 42 -9.25 -8.38 -4.99
CA GLY A 42 -9.89 -9.30 -4.04
C GLY A 42 -10.11 -10.71 -4.62
N LYS A 43 -10.14 -10.87 -5.95
CA LYS A 43 -10.18 -12.17 -6.61
C LYS A 43 -8.95 -13.03 -6.31
N GLU A 44 -7.79 -12.41 -6.10
CA GLU A 44 -6.55 -13.08 -5.72
C GLU A 44 -6.59 -13.65 -4.30
N LEU A 45 -7.58 -13.25 -3.49
CA LEU A 45 -7.78 -13.77 -2.14
C LEU A 45 -8.69 -15.00 -2.10
N LEU A 46 -9.38 -15.33 -3.21
CA LEU A 46 -10.28 -16.49 -3.27
C LEU A 46 -9.62 -17.83 -2.90
N PRO A 47 -8.35 -18.11 -3.24
CA PRO A 47 -7.68 -19.34 -2.80
C PRO A 47 -7.59 -19.49 -1.28
N PHE A 48 -7.72 -18.40 -0.51
CA PHE A 48 -7.72 -18.43 0.96
C PHE A 48 -9.14 -18.57 1.55
N ALA A 49 -10.19 -18.60 0.73
CA ALA A 49 -11.55 -18.78 1.24
C ALA A 49 -11.75 -20.20 1.75
N GLY A 50 -12.11 -20.34 3.03
CA GLY A 50 -12.41 -21.64 3.64
C GLY A 50 -11.20 -22.51 3.97
N ILE A 51 -9.97 -21.97 3.88
CA ILE A 51 -8.76 -22.73 4.25
C ILE A 51 -8.61 -22.93 5.77
N MET A 52 -9.28 -22.08 6.56
CA MET A 52 -9.16 -22.06 8.00
C MET A 52 -10.15 -23.04 8.64
N THR A 53 -9.65 -23.90 9.52
CA THR A 53 -10.51 -24.77 10.32
C THR A 53 -11.25 -23.97 11.41
N PHE A 54 -12.28 -24.57 11.98
CA PHE A 54 -13.00 -23.96 13.09
C PHE A 54 -12.09 -23.75 14.31
N GLU A 55 -11.20 -24.70 14.57
CA GLU A 55 -10.24 -24.64 15.69
C GLU A 55 -9.21 -23.52 15.49
N GLU A 56 -8.70 -23.35 14.26
CA GLU A 56 -7.78 -22.26 13.91
C GLU A 56 -8.47 -20.91 14.08
N ALA A 57 -9.71 -20.77 13.60
CA ALA A 57 -10.50 -19.55 13.77
C ALA A 57 -10.75 -19.23 15.26
N GLN A 58 -11.05 -20.24 16.08
CA GLN A 58 -11.21 -20.05 17.52
C GLN A 58 -9.91 -19.61 18.20
N SER A 59 -8.77 -20.15 17.77
CA SER A 59 -7.47 -19.77 18.30
C SER A 59 -7.16 -18.29 18.04
N ILE A 60 -7.40 -17.83 16.81
CA ILE A 60 -7.23 -16.42 16.43
C ILE A 60 -8.17 -15.53 17.25
N ASN A 61 -9.45 -15.92 17.38
CA ASN A 61 -10.41 -15.15 18.19
C ASN A 61 -9.96 -15.00 19.65
N ARG A 62 -9.47 -16.07 20.28
CA ARG A 62 -8.93 -15.98 21.65
C ARG A 62 -7.73 -15.04 21.73
N ALA A 63 -6.80 -15.14 20.78
CA ALA A 63 -5.62 -14.27 20.75
C ALA A 63 -6.01 -12.78 20.60
N ILE A 64 -7.07 -12.47 19.84
CA ILE A 64 -7.60 -11.10 19.73
C ILE A 64 -8.19 -10.65 21.07
N GLU A 65 -9.04 -11.46 21.71
CA GLU A 65 -9.67 -11.09 22.99
C GLU A 65 -8.67 -10.96 24.15
N GLU A 66 -7.61 -11.77 24.15
CA GLU A 66 -6.57 -11.75 25.18
C GLU A 66 -5.52 -10.65 24.94
N GLY A 67 -5.24 -10.32 23.68
CA GLY A 67 -4.09 -9.50 23.28
C GLY A 67 -4.42 -8.12 22.71
N CYS A 68 -5.66 -7.85 22.30
CA CYS A 68 -6.06 -6.54 21.76
C CYS A 68 -6.83 -5.71 22.79
N GLU A 69 -6.51 -4.42 22.85
CA GLU A 69 -7.31 -3.45 23.60
C GLU A 69 -8.73 -3.40 23.01
N LYS A 70 -9.74 -3.42 23.88
CA LYS A 70 -11.13 -3.25 23.44
C LYS A 70 -11.32 -1.82 22.97
N VAL A 71 -11.74 -1.66 21.72
CA VAL A 71 -12.11 -0.35 21.18
C VAL A 71 -13.33 0.16 21.94
N ASP A 72 -13.16 1.22 22.74
CA ASP A 72 -14.30 1.96 23.28
C ASP A 72 -14.88 2.84 22.16
N VAL A 73 -16.08 2.49 21.73
CA VAL A 73 -16.84 3.21 20.70
C VAL A 73 -17.20 4.64 21.12
N ASN A 74 -17.03 5.01 22.39
CA ASN A 74 -17.31 6.34 22.92
C ASN A 74 -16.05 7.20 23.13
N GLU A 75 -14.86 6.68 22.86
CA GLU A 75 -13.59 7.41 23.01
C GLU A 75 -13.11 8.13 21.72
N TRP A 76 -14.00 8.33 20.73
CA TRP A 76 -13.70 9.02 19.46
C TRP A 76 -14.60 10.23 19.21
#